data_AF-A0A453FG17-F1
#
_entry.id   AF-A0A453FG17-F1
#
_cell.length_a   1.000
_cell.length_b   1.000
_cell.length_c   1.000
_cell.angle_alpha   90.00
_cell.angle_beta   90.00
_cell.angle_gamma   90.00
#
_symmetry.space_group_name_H-M   'P 1'
#
loop_
_entity.id
_entity.type
_entity.pdbx_description
1 polymer ?
#
loop_
_entity_poly.entity_id
_entity_poly.type
_entity_poly.pdbx_seq_one_letter_code
_entity_poly.pdbx_strand_id
1 'polypeptide(L)'
;MSALGERCHLYLCCFLNRSKLSIRDNLYKFMLLMKDKSGAFRMHDGGEIDVRACYTAISVASLVNILDDELAKGVGNYIASCQTYEGGIAGEPSAEAHGG
;
A
#
# COMPACT_ATOMS: atom_id res chain seq x y z
N MET A 1 -12.58 -5.72 28.40
CA MET A 1 -11.13 -5.80 28.10
C MET A 1 -10.99 -5.89 26.59
N SER A 2 -11.00 -4.72 25.95
CA SER A 2 -11.18 -4.53 24.51
C SER A 2 -9.84 -4.45 23.79
N ALA A 3 -9.62 -5.38 22.87
CA ALA A 3 -8.48 -5.45 21.95
C ALA A 3 -8.59 -4.41 20.83
N LEU A 4 -8.47 -3.13 21.17
CA LEU A 4 -8.54 -2.01 20.20
C LEU A 4 -7.23 -1.19 20.13
N GLY A 5 -6.17 -1.60 20.82
CA GLY A 5 -4.93 -0.81 20.95
C GLY A 5 -3.78 -1.11 19.98
N GLU A 6 -3.85 -2.15 19.14
CA GLU A 6 -2.66 -2.63 18.40
C GLU A 6 -2.62 -2.27 16.89
N ARG A 7 -3.53 -1.43 16.39
CA ARG A 7 -3.66 -1.22 14.92
C ARG A 7 -2.60 -0.33 14.27
N CYS A 8 -1.76 0.37 15.03
CA CYS A 8 -0.78 1.31 14.45
C CYS A 8 0.68 0.84 14.50
N HIS A 9 0.99 -0.27 15.17
CA HIS A 9 2.39 -0.71 15.35
C HIS A 9 2.99 -1.48 14.15
N LEU A 10 2.25 -1.64 13.05
CA LEU A 10 2.73 -2.35 11.87
C LEU A 10 3.80 -1.60 11.06
N TYR A 11 3.96 -0.28 11.25
CA TYR A 11 5.07 0.47 10.65
C TYR A 11 6.45 -0.03 11.15
N LEU A 12 6.53 -0.54 12.38
CA LEU A 12 7.82 -0.96 12.97
C LEU A 12 8.13 -2.45 12.78
N CYS A 13 7.12 -3.29 12.49
CA CYS A 13 7.34 -4.72 12.31
C CYS A 13 8.06 -5.03 10.97
N CYS A 14 8.00 -4.14 9.99
CA CYS A 14 8.80 -4.23 8.77
C CYS A 14 10.30 -3.95 9.01
N PHE A 15 10.68 -3.28 10.11
CA PHE A 15 12.08 -2.91 10.38
C PHE A 15 12.72 -3.73 11.51
N LEU A 16 11.95 -4.25 12.48
CA LEU A 16 12.50 -4.92 13.66
C LEU A 16 11.65 -6.12 14.13
N ASN A 17 11.71 -7.27 13.45
CA ASN A 17 11.80 -8.55 14.16
C ASN A 17 12.20 -9.74 13.27
N ARG A 18 12.79 -10.75 13.92
CA ARG A 18 13.80 -11.65 13.36
C ARG A 18 13.25 -13.06 13.12
N SER A 19 12.31 -13.25 12.18
CA SER A 19 11.84 -14.58 11.75
C SER A 19 11.35 -14.58 10.28
N LYS A 20 12.22 -14.99 9.35
CA LYS A 20 12.07 -14.82 7.89
C LYS A 20 10.78 -15.37 7.26
N LEU A 21 10.12 -16.36 7.86
CA LEU A 21 8.93 -17.01 7.26
C LEU A 21 7.61 -16.37 7.72
N SER A 22 7.48 -16.00 9.00
CA SER A 22 6.26 -15.40 9.54
C SER A 22 6.03 -13.96 9.06
N ILE A 23 7.09 -13.26 8.66
CA ILE A 23 7.01 -11.87 8.21
C ILE A 23 6.27 -11.78 6.87
N ARG A 24 6.50 -12.72 5.95
CA ARG A 24 5.85 -12.73 4.62
C ARG A 24 4.33 -12.87 4.74
N ASP A 25 3.87 -13.81 5.56
CA ASP A 25 2.43 -14.05 5.76
C ASP A 25 1.74 -12.89 6.48
N ASN A 26 2.39 -12.33 7.49
CA ASN A 26 1.84 -11.18 8.23
C ASN A 26 1.81 -9.92 7.36
N LEU A 27 2.85 -9.70 6.56
CA LEU A 27 2.93 -8.58 5.63
C LEU A 27 1.91 -8.70 4.50
N TYR A 28 1.73 -9.90 3.95
CA TYR A 28 0.71 -10.17 2.95
C TYR A 28 -0.70 -9.87 3.49
N LYS A 29 -1.01 -10.34 4.71
CA LYS A 29 -2.29 -10.03 5.38
C LYS A 29 -2.45 -8.52 5.60
N PHE A 30 -1.39 -7.82 6.02
CA PHE A 30 -1.43 -6.38 6.20
C PHE A 30 -1.69 -5.64 4.88
N MET A 31 -1.00 -6.01 3.81
CA MET A 31 -1.22 -5.43 2.47
C MET A 31 -2.65 -5.62 1.99
N LEU A 32 -3.23 -6.81 2.18
CA LEU A 32 -4.63 -7.07 1.87
C LEU A 32 -5.60 -6.24 2.70
N LEU A 33 -5.30 -6.01 3.98
CA LEU A 33 -6.13 -5.14 4.84
C LEU A 33 -6.06 -3.67 4.41
N MET A 34 -4.90 -3.21 3.93
CA MET A 34 -4.72 -1.83 3.47
C MET A 34 -5.21 -1.61 2.04
N LYS A 35 -5.59 -2.68 1.32
CA LYS A 35 -6.09 -2.59 -0.04
C LYS A 35 -7.50 -2.01 -0.07
N ASP A 36 -7.68 -0.94 -0.82
CA ASP A 36 -8.96 -0.29 -1.03
C ASP A 36 -9.73 -0.90 -2.22
N LYS A 37 -11.05 -0.73 -2.23
CA LYS A 37 -11.92 -1.16 -3.34
C LYS A 37 -11.56 -0.50 -4.66
N SER A 38 -10.96 0.67 -4.63
CA SER A 38 -10.47 1.41 -5.79
C SER A 38 -9.25 0.75 -6.45
N GLY A 39 -8.63 -0.26 -5.80
CA GLY A 39 -7.41 -0.92 -6.24
C GLY A 39 -6.13 -0.31 -5.67
N ALA A 40 -6.24 0.82 -4.98
CA ALA A 40 -5.15 1.51 -4.32
C ALA A 40 -4.83 0.94 -2.93
N PHE A 41 -3.78 1.45 -2.31
CA PHE A 41 -3.39 1.11 -0.94
C PHE A 41 -3.50 2.32 -0.01
N ARG A 42 -3.84 2.05 1.25
CA ARG A 42 -3.80 3.01 2.34
C ARG A 42 -2.46 2.95 3.07
N MET A 43 -2.01 4.08 3.58
CA MET A 43 -0.79 4.13 4.40
C MET A 43 -0.98 3.46 5.77
N HIS A 44 -2.18 3.53 6.34
CA HIS A 44 -2.57 2.88 7.60
C HIS A 44 -4.09 2.72 7.70
N ASP A 45 -4.59 2.08 8.77
CA ASP A 45 -6.03 1.99 9.04
C ASP A 45 -6.63 3.41 9.13
N GLY A 46 -7.61 3.69 8.28
CA GLY A 46 -8.22 5.03 8.13
C GLY A 46 -7.32 6.12 7.55
N GLY A 47 -6.13 5.80 7.05
CA GLY A 47 -5.22 6.74 6.42
C GLY A 47 -5.59 7.09 4.99
N GLU A 48 -4.83 8.00 4.40
CA GLU A 48 -4.99 8.44 3.02
C GLU A 48 -4.70 7.31 2.02
N ILE A 49 -5.35 7.41 0.87
CA ILE A 49 -5.14 6.55 -0.28
C ILE A 49 -4.32 7.35 -1.28
N ASP A 50 -3.13 6.87 -1.62
CA ASP A 50 -2.17 7.61 -2.45
C ASP A 50 -1.39 6.66 -3.37
N VAL A 51 -0.99 7.16 -4.54
CA VAL A 51 -0.03 6.51 -5.44
C VAL A 51 1.28 6.12 -4.73
N ARG A 52 1.75 6.92 -3.77
CA ARG A 52 2.93 6.62 -2.95
C ARG A 52 2.74 5.35 -2.11
N ALA A 53 1.55 5.16 -1.54
CA ALA A 53 1.21 3.94 -0.80
C ALA A 53 1.19 2.74 -1.74
N CYS A 54 0.65 2.91 -2.96
CA CYS A 54 0.66 1.87 -3.99
C CYS A 54 2.09 1.47 -4.38
N TYR A 55 2.95 2.46 -4.65
CA TYR A 55 4.34 2.22 -5.03
C TYR A 55 5.11 1.48 -3.94
N THR A 56 5.00 1.94 -2.70
CA THR A 56 5.68 1.31 -1.55
C THR A 56 5.19 -0.11 -1.31
N ALA A 57 3.87 -0.35 -1.35
CA ALA A 57 3.30 -1.68 -1.18
C ALA A 57 3.78 -2.66 -2.26
N ILE A 58 3.71 -2.28 -3.54
CA ILE A 58 4.13 -3.14 -4.66
C ILE A 58 5.64 -3.37 -4.65
N SER A 59 6.44 -2.35 -4.36
CA SER A 59 7.89 -2.47 -4.27
C SER A 59 8.30 -3.45 -3.17
N VAL A 60 7.70 -3.32 -1.98
CA VAL A 60 7.96 -4.24 -0.86
C VAL A 60 7.49 -5.66 -1.20
N ALA A 61 6.30 -5.80 -1.81
CA ALA A 61 5.76 -7.11 -2.21
C ALA A 61 6.67 -7.82 -3.23
N SER A 62 7.25 -7.06 -4.16
CA SER A 62 8.23 -7.56 -5.13
C SER A 62 9.53 -7.99 -4.44
N LEU A 63 10.08 -7.17 -3.54
CA LEU A 63 11.33 -7.46 -2.82
C LEU A 63 11.26 -8.73 -1.96
N VAL A 64 10.10 -8.99 -1.34
CA VAL A 64 9.89 -10.17 -0.49
C VAL A 64 9.24 -11.34 -1.23
N ASN A 65 9.08 -11.22 -2.55
CA ASN A 65 8.51 -12.21 -3.45
C ASN A 65 7.15 -12.75 -2.96
N ILE A 66 6.24 -11.83 -2.62
CA ILE A 66 4.83 -12.12 -2.28
C ILE A 66 3.87 -11.37 -3.21
N LEU A 67 4.39 -10.74 -4.27
CA LEU A 67 3.58 -10.06 -5.26
C LEU A 67 2.67 -11.08 -5.94
N ASP A 68 1.38 -10.91 -5.74
CA ASP A 68 0.32 -11.76 -6.28
C ASP A 68 -0.63 -10.92 -7.14
N ASP A 69 -1.39 -11.58 -8.02
CA ASP A 69 -2.37 -10.93 -8.88
C ASP A 69 -3.41 -10.15 -8.05
N GLU A 70 -3.83 -10.67 -6.90
CA GLU A 70 -4.78 -9.95 -6.03
C GLU A 70 -4.18 -8.66 -5.45
N LEU A 71 -2.87 -8.61 -5.18
CA LEU A 71 -2.19 -7.39 -4.74
C LEU A 71 -1.99 -6.39 -5.88
N ALA A 72 -1.73 -6.86 -7.10
CA ALA A 72 -1.55 -5.99 -8.27
C ALA A 72 -2.87 -5.48 -8.88
N LYS A 73 -3.98 -6.20 -8.65
CA LYS A 73 -5.30 -5.93 -9.23
C LYS A 73 -5.78 -4.51 -8.97
N GLY A 74 -6.10 -3.77 -10.03
CA GLY A 74 -6.63 -2.41 -9.93
C GLY A 74 -5.61 -1.32 -9.59
N VAL A 75 -4.37 -1.67 -9.20
CA VAL A 75 -3.32 -0.68 -8.90
C VAL A 75 -2.97 0.13 -10.14
N GLY A 76 -2.81 -0.53 -11.28
CA GLY A 76 -2.53 0.14 -12.56
C GLY A 76 -3.65 1.10 -12.98
N ASN A 77 -4.91 0.71 -12.77
CA ASN A 77 -6.06 1.57 -13.07
C ASN A 77 -6.10 2.79 -12.15
N TYR A 78 -5.77 2.62 -10.87
CA TYR A 78 -5.69 3.73 -9.94
C TYR A 78 -4.57 4.71 -10.29
N ILE A 79 -3.36 4.21 -10.61
CA ILE A 79 -2.24 5.04 -11.06
C ILE A 79 -2.61 5.79 -12.34
N ALA A 80 -3.25 5.12 -13.30
CA ALA A 80 -3.73 5.76 -14.53
C ALA A 80 -4.75 6.87 -14.25
N SER A 81 -5.63 6.70 -13.25
CA SER A 81 -6.59 7.74 -12.83
C SER A 81 -5.94 8.94 -12.16
N CYS A 82 -4.69 8.83 -11.71
CA CYS A 82 -3.91 9.92 -11.13
C CYS A 82 -3.10 10.69 -12.19
N GLN A 83 -3.16 10.30 -13.46
CA GLN A 83 -2.52 11.06 -14.53
C GLN A 83 -3.30 12.35 -14.81
N THR A 84 -2.59 13.48 -14.76
CA THR A 84 -3.14 14.82 -14.98
C THR A 84 -3.04 15.25 -16.44
N TYR A 85 -3.72 16.33 -16.81
CA TYR A 85 -3.66 16.92 -18.15
C TYR A 85 -2.26 17.40 -18.54
N GLU A 86 -1.41 17.68 -17.56
CA GLU A 86 -0.01 18.09 -17.74
C GLU A 86 0.89 16.90 -18.12
N GLY A 87 0.37 15.68 -18.03
CA GLY A 87 1.08 14.43 -18.27
C GLY A 87 1.77 13.86 -17.03
N GLY A 88 1.87 14.63 -15.95
CA GLY A 88 2.42 14.18 -14.67
C GLY A 88 1.42 13.35 -13.84
N ILE A 89 1.94 12.66 -12.82
CA ILE A 89 1.15 11.84 -11.91
C ILE A 89 0.89 12.63 -10.62
N ALA A 90 -0.35 12.67 -10.17
CA ALA A 90 -0.73 13.23 -8.88
C ALA A 90 -0.71 12.16 -7.78
N GLY A 91 -0.69 12.58 -6.51
CA GLY A 91 -0.78 11.64 -5.37
C GLY A 91 -2.16 10.98 -5.26
N GLU A 92 -3.21 11.68 -5.70
CA GLU A 92 -4.59 11.21 -5.71
C GLU A 92 -5.30 11.65 -7.01
N PRO A 93 -6.40 10.99 -7.40
CA PRO A 93 -7.15 11.38 -8.59
C PRO A 93 -7.64 12.83 -8.47
N SER A 94 -7.41 13.63 -9.50
CA SER A 94 -7.77 15.07 -9.58
C SER A 94 -6.91 16.03 -8.76
N ALA A 95 -5.85 15.57 -8.10
CA ALA A 95 -4.86 16.47 -7.49
C ALA A 95 -3.87 17.03 -8.54
N GLU A 96 -3.09 18.03 -8.13
CA GLU A 96 -2.04 18.63 -8.95
C GLU A 96 -0.93 17.61 -9.23
N ALA A 97 -0.37 17.67 -10.45
CA ALA A 97 0.75 16.84 -10.83
C ALA A 97 1.94 17.12 -9.91
N HIS A 98 2.57 16.07 -9.39
CA HIS A 98 3.74 16.22 -8.56
C HIS A 98 4.81 15.19 -8.95
N GLY A 99 6.07 15.61 -8.97
CA GLY A 99 7.19 14.76 -9.39
C GLY A 99 7.47 13.57 -8.46
N GLY A 100 6.83 13.53 -7.29
CA GLY A 100 7.12 12.58 -6.22
C GLY A 100 8.27 13.02 -5.32
#